data_AF-A0A7K4LZD5-F1
#
_entry.id   AF-A0A7K4LZD5-F1
#
_cell.length_a   1.000
_cell.length_b   1.000
_cell.length_c   1.000
_cell.angle_alpha   90.00
_cell.angle_beta   90.00
_cell.angle_gamma   90.00
#
_symmetry.space_group_name_H-M   'P 1'
#
loop_
_entity.id
_entity.type
_entity.pdbx_description
1 polymer ?
#
loop_
_entity_poly.entity_id
_entity_poly.type
_entity_poly.pdbx_seq_one_letter_code
_entity_poly.pdbx_strand_id
1 'polypeptide(L)'
;YMSTLYSHADFPAKGPKEINEELMNSVSHNPLLLLTPQKVKRYIEALWNKKSSGQPVTFTDIFGMLIGETLIHNRMDTTLSKMKEKINEAQCALPLFTCLHVKPDVSELMFADWVEFSPYEIGMAKYGTFMSPDLFGSKFFMGTVVKKYNENPLHFLMGVWGSAFSILFNRVLGVSNSQNKGPTMEEELENIRLKHLVSNDSSDSEDESQHPKGTENPKANQDYQNSSQESWVQRMLMALVGDSALFNTREGRAGKVHNFMLGLNLNSCYPLSPLADLLSQESVEEDELDAAVADPDEFERIYEPLDVKSKKIHIVDSGLTFNLPYPLILRPQRGVDLIISFDFSARPSDSSPPFKEILLAEKWAKMNKLPFPKIDPNVFDREGLKECYVFKPKDTSSEKDCPTIIHFVLANINFRKYKAPGVPRETQEEKDFADFDIFDDPDSPFSTFNFQYPNEAFRRLHDLMEFNTLNNIDVIKQAMVESIEYRKENPSRCSVSLSNVEARRFFNKSHLN
;
A
#
# COMPACT_ATOMS: atom_id res chain seq x y z
N TYR A 1 8.35 5.04 -4.08
CA TYR A 1 9.79 4.82 -4.32
C TYR A 1 10.08 3.79 -5.43
N MET A 2 9.63 2.53 -5.30
CA MET A 2 9.90 1.47 -6.30
C MET A 2 9.59 1.88 -7.75
N SER A 3 8.46 2.53 -8.01
CA SER A 3 8.11 3.03 -9.35
C SER A 3 9.14 4.01 -9.91
N THR A 4 9.68 4.91 -9.08
CA THR A 4 10.71 5.88 -9.48
C THR A 4 12.02 5.18 -9.84
N LEU A 5 12.43 4.20 -9.02
CA LEU A 5 13.66 3.44 -9.18
C LEU A 5 13.62 2.53 -10.43
N TYR A 6 12.61 1.66 -10.53
CA TYR A 6 12.48 0.70 -11.63
C TYR A 6 12.10 1.34 -12.97
N SER A 7 11.58 2.59 -12.98
CA SER A 7 11.40 3.35 -14.22
C SER A 7 12.62 4.18 -14.62
N HIS A 8 13.63 4.31 -13.75
CA HIS A 8 14.79 5.13 -14.05
C HIS A 8 15.59 4.52 -15.21
N ALA A 9 15.94 5.35 -16.21
CA ALA A 9 16.60 4.88 -17.43
C ALA A 9 17.91 4.13 -17.12
N ASP A 10 18.72 4.69 -16.22
CA ASP A 10 20.04 4.14 -15.88
C ASP A 10 20.02 3.06 -14.79
N PHE A 11 18.88 2.77 -14.15
CA PHE A 11 18.82 1.66 -13.18
C PHE A 11 18.91 0.32 -13.95
N PRO A 12 19.69 -0.69 -13.50
CA PRO A 12 20.48 -0.76 -12.27
C PRO A 12 21.95 -0.32 -12.37
N ALA A 13 22.40 0.22 -13.50
CA ALA A 13 23.77 0.71 -13.65
C ALA A 13 24.06 1.91 -12.72
N LYS A 14 23.10 2.83 -12.57
CA LYS A 14 23.04 3.78 -11.46
C LYS A 14 22.21 3.21 -10.33
N GLY A 15 22.68 3.40 -9.10
CA GLY A 15 22.06 2.87 -7.90
C GLY A 15 21.15 3.88 -7.20
N PRO A 16 20.68 3.52 -5.99
CA PRO A 16 19.93 4.43 -5.13
C PRO A 16 20.66 5.72 -4.81
N LYS A 17 22.00 5.73 -4.76
CA LYS A 17 22.78 6.93 -4.41
C LYS A 17 22.47 8.10 -5.35
N GLU A 18 22.64 7.93 -6.66
CA GLU A 18 22.38 8.98 -7.63
C GLU A 18 20.87 9.26 -7.78
N ILE A 19 20.05 8.21 -7.78
CA ILE A 19 18.61 8.33 -8.00
C ILE A 19 17.92 9.04 -6.82
N ASN A 20 18.44 8.87 -5.60
CA ASN A 20 17.92 9.55 -4.42
C ASN A 20 18.26 11.06 -4.41
N GLU A 21 19.33 11.49 -5.06
CA GLU A 21 19.60 12.93 -5.25
C GLU A 21 18.54 13.57 -6.15
N GLU A 22 18.14 12.90 -7.25
CA GLU A 22 17.01 13.34 -8.08
C GLU A 22 15.70 13.35 -7.31
N LEU A 23 15.47 12.33 -6.47
CA LEU A 23 14.29 12.25 -5.61
C LEU A 23 14.23 13.40 -4.61
N MET A 24 15.34 13.69 -3.92
CA MET A 24 15.46 14.81 -2.97
C MET A 24 15.08 16.13 -3.63
N ASN A 25 15.63 16.41 -4.82
CA ASN A 25 15.29 17.61 -5.57
C ASN A 25 13.81 17.66 -5.94
N SER A 26 13.23 16.52 -6.33
CA SER A 26 11.83 16.41 -6.73
C SER A 26 10.83 16.67 -5.59
N VAL A 27 11.16 16.27 -4.36
CA VAL A 27 10.28 16.43 -3.19
C VAL A 27 10.55 17.70 -2.37
N SER A 28 11.59 18.46 -2.72
CA SER A 28 11.95 19.72 -2.06
C SER A 28 10.91 20.83 -2.23
N HIS A 29 10.08 20.75 -3.26
CA HIS A 29 9.02 21.70 -3.56
C HIS A 29 7.66 21.08 -3.27
N ASN A 30 6.70 21.87 -2.78
CA ASN A 30 5.34 21.41 -2.54
C ASN A 30 4.70 20.90 -3.85
N PRO A 31 4.31 19.62 -3.95
CA PRO A 31 3.68 19.07 -5.15
C PRO A 31 2.42 19.82 -5.57
N LEU A 32 1.67 20.39 -4.63
CA LEU A 32 0.43 21.13 -4.90
C LEU A 32 0.68 22.36 -5.78
N LEU A 33 1.90 22.91 -5.78
CA LEU A 33 2.28 24.01 -6.69
C LEU A 33 2.33 23.58 -8.16
N LEU A 34 2.39 22.27 -8.44
CA LEU A 34 2.29 21.75 -9.80
C LEU A 34 0.86 21.84 -10.35
N LEU A 35 -0.16 22.03 -9.52
CA LEU A 35 -1.57 22.17 -9.94
C LEU A 35 -1.85 23.56 -10.53
N THR A 36 -1.07 23.97 -11.52
CA THR A 36 -1.30 25.20 -12.29
C THR A 36 -2.49 25.04 -13.24
N PRO A 37 -3.22 26.11 -13.62
CA PRO A 37 -4.36 26.01 -14.53
C PRO A 37 -4.05 25.29 -15.85
N GLN A 38 -2.85 25.50 -16.40
CA GLN A 38 -2.42 24.87 -17.65
C GLN A 38 -2.25 23.35 -17.49
N LYS A 39 -1.64 22.91 -16.38
CA LYS A 39 -1.43 21.49 -16.09
C LYS A 39 -2.75 20.79 -15.75
N VAL A 40 -3.59 21.42 -14.92
CA VAL A 40 -4.93 20.89 -14.60
C VAL A 40 -5.79 20.75 -15.86
N LYS A 41 -5.72 21.70 -16.80
CA LYS A 41 -6.39 21.56 -18.10
C LYS A 41 -5.89 20.34 -18.88
N ARG A 42 -4.58 20.11 -18.95
CA ARG A 42 -4.00 18.92 -19.59
C ARG A 42 -4.45 17.62 -18.91
N TYR A 43 -4.51 17.61 -17.58
CA TYR A 43 -5.02 16.47 -16.82
C TYR A 43 -6.45 16.17 -17.24
N ILE A 44 -7.33 17.18 -17.24
CA ILE A 44 -8.74 17.02 -17.62
C ILE A 44 -8.89 16.54 -19.06
N GLU A 45 -8.09 17.04 -20.00
CA GLU A 45 -8.08 16.56 -21.39
C GLU A 45 -7.70 15.06 -21.47
N ALA A 46 -6.67 14.63 -20.74
CA ALA A 46 -6.28 13.22 -20.65
C ALA A 46 -7.39 12.35 -20.04
N LEU A 47 -8.07 12.84 -18.99
CA LEU A 47 -9.21 12.17 -18.38
C LEU A 47 -10.40 12.06 -19.33
N TRP A 48 -10.69 13.11 -20.08
CA TRP A 48 -11.75 13.10 -21.09
C TRP A 48 -11.48 12.07 -22.18
N ASN A 49 -10.23 11.92 -22.61
CA ASN A 49 -9.83 10.88 -23.56
C ASN A 49 -10.02 9.47 -22.98
N LYS A 50 -9.62 9.25 -21.72
CA LYS A 50 -9.87 7.97 -21.02
C LYS A 50 -11.37 7.68 -20.89
N LYS A 51 -12.16 8.68 -20.48
CA LYS A 51 -13.62 8.56 -20.32
C LYS A 51 -14.35 8.32 -21.64
N SER A 52 -14.00 9.05 -22.69
CA SER A 52 -14.61 8.91 -24.03
C SER A 52 -14.30 7.55 -24.67
N SER A 53 -13.14 6.96 -24.38
CA SER A 53 -12.82 5.57 -24.76
C SER A 53 -13.72 4.54 -24.05
N GLY A 54 -14.36 4.93 -22.94
CA GLY A 54 -15.26 4.10 -22.13
C GLY A 54 -14.60 3.45 -20.93
N GLN A 55 -13.41 3.91 -20.51
CA GLN A 55 -12.82 3.56 -19.21
C GLN A 55 -13.37 4.49 -18.11
N PRO A 56 -13.58 3.97 -16.88
CA PRO A 56 -13.94 4.82 -15.75
C PRO A 56 -12.79 5.78 -15.40
N VAL A 57 -13.15 6.93 -14.87
CA VAL A 57 -12.23 7.95 -14.35
C VAL A 57 -12.69 8.33 -12.96
N THR A 58 -11.74 8.47 -12.04
CA THR A 58 -11.98 8.87 -10.65
C THR A 58 -10.94 9.90 -10.20
N PHE A 59 -11.07 10.42 -8.98
CA PHE A 59 -10.08 11.38 -8.44
C PHE A 59 -8.67 10.78 -8.38
N THR A 60 -8.56 9.46 -8.21
CA THR A 60 -7.30 8.71 -8.24
C THR A 60 -6.50 8.95 -9.51
N ASP A 61 -7.14 9.17 -10.66
CA ASP A 61 -6.42 9.50 -11.90
C ASP A 61 -5.70 10.86 -11.81
N ILE A 62 -6.36 11.86 -11.21
CA ILE A 62 -5.77 13.19 -11.00
C ILE A 62 -4.62 13.12 -10.01
N PHE A 63 -4.84 12.44 -8.88
CA PHE A 63 -3.81 12.23 -7.88
C PHE A 63 -2.61 11.48 -8.46
N GLY A 64 -2.85 10.43 -9.25
CA GLY A 64 -1.81 9.71 -9.96
C GLY A 64 -0.99 10.60 -10.90
N MET A 65 -1.64 11.47 -11.68
CA MET A 65 -0.92 12.44 -12.53
C MET A 65 -0.08 13.43 -11.72
N LEU A 66 -0.59 13.94 -10.59
CA LEU A 66 0.15 14.81 -9.68
C LEU A 66 1.41 14.12 -9.14
N ILE A 67 1.27 12.91 -8.61
CA ILE A 67 2.40 12.12 -8.10
C ILE A 67 3.39 11.79 -9.23
N GLY A 68 2.88 11.47 -10.42
CA GLY A 68 3.70 11.25 -11.61
C GLY A 68 4.54 12.48 -11.97
N GLU A 69 3.93 13.66 -12.03
CA GLU A 69 4.65 14.90 -12.30
C GLU A 69 5.63 15.29 -11.19
N THR A 70 5.41 14.88 -9.95
CA THR A 70 6.41 15.09 -8.90
C THR A 70 7.60 14.15 -9.10
N LEU A 71 7.35 12.84 -9.25
CA LEU A 71 8.40 11.82 -9.09
C LEU A 71 9.02 11.33 -10.40
N ILE A 72 8.30 11.40 -11.51
CA ILE A 72 8.69 10.82 -12.81
C ILE A 72 8.30 11.72 -14.00
N HIS A 73 8.34 13.05 -13.80
CA HIS A 73 7.89 14.05 -14.80
C HIS A 73 8.49 13.88 -16.20
N ASN A 74 9.73 13.42 -16.30
CA ASN A 74 10.43 13.21 -17.58
C ASN A 74 10.06 11.89 -18.28
N ARG A 75 9.21 11.05 -17.68
CA ARG A 75 8.87 9.69 -18.15
C ARG A 75 7.44 9.26 -17.78
N MET A 76 6.49 10.20 -17.89
CA MET A 76 5.07 10.00 -17.57
C MET A 76 4.38 8.90 -18.40
N ASP A 77 4.92 8.55 -19.57
CA ASP A 77 4.44 7.49 -20.45
C ASP A 77 4.97 6.09 -20.06
N THR A 78 5.71 5.98 -18.95
CA THR A 78 6.17 4.68 -18.44
C THR A 78 4.97 3.81 -18.04
N THR A 79 5.08 2.50 -18.23
CA THR A 79 4.05 1.52 -17.87
C THR A 79 4.63 0.45 -16.93
N LEU A 80 3.78 -0.39 -16.33
CA LEU A 80 4.26 -1.48 -15.48
C LEU A 80 5.01 -2.53 -16.31
N SER A 81 4.55 -2.82 -17.52
CA SER A 81 5.21 -3.76 -18.43
C SER A 81 6.61 -3.33 -18.85
N LYS A 82 6.89 -2.02 -18.99
CA LYS A 82 8.23 -1.50 -19.30
C LYS A 82 9.27 -1.85 -18.24
N MET A 83 8.87 -2.06 -16.98
CA MET A 83 9.80 -2.49 -15.92
C MET A 83 10.43 -3.87 -16.18
N LYS A 84 9.89 -4.69 -17.10
CA LYS A 84 10.53 -5.94 -17.54
C LYS A 84 11.95 -5.73 -18.04
N GLU A 85 12.25 -4.57 -18.63
CA GLU A 85 13.60 -4.21 -19.09
C GLU A 85 14.63 -4.21 -17.94
N LYS A 86 14.18 -4.05 -16.69
CA LYS A 86 15.03 -4.03 -15.50
C LYS A 86 15.22 -5.39 -14.83
N ILE A 87 14.51 -6.42 -15.28
CA ILE A 87 14.48 -7.74 -14.64
C ILE A 87 14.49 -8.92 -15.64
N ASN A 88 14.69 -8.65 -16.93
CA ASN A 88 14.67 -9.65 -18.01
C ASN A 88 15.78 -10.69 -17.90
N GLU A 89 16.90 -10.35 -17.26
CA GLU A 89 18.04 -11.23 -16.98
C GLU A 89 18.15 -11.55 -15.48
N ALA A 90 17.09 -11.27 -14.70
CA ALA A 90 17.09 -11.37 -13.25
C ALA A 90 18.21 -10.56 -12.56
N GLN A 91 18.67 -9.48 -13.20
CA GLN A 91 19.68 -8.56 -12.70
C GLN A 91 19.22 -7.73 -11.48
N CYS A 92 17.91 -7.67 -11.25
CA CYS A 92 17.28 -7.01 -10.11
C CYS A 92 16.23 -7.94 -9.50
N ALA A 93 15.89 -7.68 -8.22
CA ALA A 93 14.73 -8.31 -7.59
C ALA A 93 13.44 -8.01 -8.36
N LEU A 94 12.49 -8.95 -8.34
CA LEU A 94 11.17 -8.75 -8.97
C LEU A 94 10.38 -7.71 -8.17
N PRO A 95 10.01 -6.54 -8.74
CA PRO A 95 9.18 -5.58 -8.03
C PRO A 95 7.74 -6.10 -7.95
N LEU A 96 7.18 -6.12 -6.74
CA LEU A 96 5.80 -6.48 -6.45
C LEU A 96 5.09 -5.30 -5.79
N PHE A 97 3.89 -5.00 -6.26
CA PHE A 97 3.03 -3.94 -5.72
C PHE A 97 1.65 -4.52 -5.41
N THR A 98 0.87 -3.79 -4.63
CA THR A 98 -0.46 -4.25 -4.22
C THR A 98 -1.46 -3.12 -4.15
N CYS A 99 -2.72 -3.47 -4.38
CA CYS A 99 -3.87 -2.71 -3.92
C CYS A 99 -4.92 -3.68 -3.37
N LEU A 100 -6.00 -3.13 -2.87
CA LEU A 100 -7.17 -3.88 -2.43
C LEU A 100 -8.28 -3.70 -3.43
N HIS A 101 -8.95 -4.80 -3.77
CA HIS A 101 -10.28 -4.74 -4.32
C HIS A 101 -11.32 -4.69 -3.20
N VAL A 102 -12.28 -3.77 -3.32
CA VAL A 102 -13.34 -3.59 -2.33
C VAL A 102 -14.73 -3.69 -2.98
N LYS A 103 -15.71 -4.24 -2.22
CA LYS A 103 -17.09 -4.49 -2.66
C LYS A 103 -18.06 -3.33 -2.32
N PRO A 104 -18.78 -2.77 -3.30
CA PRO A 104 -19.48 -1.48 -3.18
C PRO A 104 -20.58 -1.41 -2.10
N ASP A 105 -21.13 -2.54 -1.64
CA ASP A 105 -22.30 -2.58 -0.73
C ASP A 105 -21.94 -2.94 0.73
N VAL A 106 -20.67 -2.98 1.08
CA VAL A 106 -20.22 -3.41 2.43
C VAL A 106 -19.47 -2.28 3.11
N SER A 107 -19.47 -2.23 4.44
CA SER A 107 -18.60 -1.33 5.21
C SER A 107 -17.13 -1.63 4.88
N GLU A 108 -16.61 -0.92 3.90
CA GLU A 108 -15.48 -1.27 3.03
C GLU A 108 -14.08 -1.03 3.65
N LEU A 109 -13.87 -1.39 4.91
CA LEU A 109 -12.54 -1.41 5.53
C LEU A 109 -12.14 -2.75 6.16
N MET A 110 -13.07 -3.71 6.20
CA MET A 110 -12.84 -5.06 6.73
C MET A 110 -12.89 -6.15 5.65
N PHE A 111 -13.32 -5.80 4.42
CA PHE A 111 -13.52 -6.74 3.31
C PHE A 111 -12.70 -6.31 2.11
N ALA A 112 -11.56 -6.95 1.86
CA ALA A 112 -10.84 -6.70 0.63
C ALA A 112 -10.01 -7.89 0.14
N ASP A 113 -10.08 -8.13 -1.16
CA ASP A 113 -9.21 -9.08 -1.84
C ASP A 113 -7.94 -8.36 -2.30
N TRP A 114 -6.79 -8.91 -1.94
CA TRP A 114 -5.49 -8.35 -2.34
C TRP A 114 -5.26 -8.60 -3.83
N VAL A 115 -4.96 -7.52 -4.55
CA VAL A 115 -4.58 -7.53 -5.97
C VAL A 115 -3.09 -7.32 -6.05
N GLU A 116 -2.40 -8.31 -6.61
CA GLU A 116 -0.96 -8.29 -6.83
C GLU A 116 -0.63 -7.71 -8.20
N PHE A 117 0.45 -6.93 -8.26
CA PHE A 117 0.99 -6.35 -9.48
C PHE A 117 2.47 -6.68 -9.59
N SER A 118 2.88 -7.22 -10.73
CA SER A 118 4.27 -7.37 -11.12
C SER A 118 4.44 -6.90 -12.57
N PRO A 119 5.67 -6.67 -13.05
CA PRO A 119 5.90 -6.40 -14.46
C PRO A 119 5.36 -7.51 -15.38
N TYR A 120 5.19 -8.74 -14.88
CA TYR A 120 4.75 -9.88 -15.68
C TYR A 120 3.24 -10.10 -15.69
N GLU A 121 2.57 -9.89 -14.56
CA GLU A 121 1.15 -10.18 -14.38
C GLU A 121 0.52 -9.32 -13.28
N ILE A 122 -0.80 -9.13 -13.38
CA ILE A 122 -1.66 -8.52 -12.37
C ILE A 122 -2.81 -9.48 -12.09
N GLY A 123 -3.17 -9.67 -10.82
CA GLY A 123 -4.28 -10.56 -10.48
C GLY A 123 -4.54 -10.75 -9.00
N MET A 124 -5.45 -11.66 -8.69
CA MET A 124 -5.85 -12.02 -7.34
C MET A 124 -5.40 -13.45 -7.06
N ALA A 125 -4.37 -13.61 -6.24
CA ALA A 125 -3.82 -14.92 -5.88
C ALA A 125 -4.88 -15.83 -5.23
N LYS A 126 -5.81 -15.26 -4.46
CA LYS A 126 -6.94 -15.97 -3.84
C LYS A 126 -7.77 -16.78 -4.82
N TYR A 127 -7.94 -16.26 -6.04
CA TYR A 127 -8.72 -16.89 -7.09
C TYR A 127 -7.86 -17.51 -8.20
N GLY A 128 -6.53 -17.49 -8.04
CA GLY A 128 -5.59 -17.95 -9.06
C GLY A 128 -5.78 -17.28 -10.42
N THR A 129 -6.35 -16.07 -10.45
CA THR A 129 -6.73 -15.39 -11.70
C THR A 129 -5.83 -14.19 -11.95
N PHE A 130 -5.09 -14.27 -13.05
CA PHE A 130 -4.07 -13.30 -13.44
C PHE A 130 -4.19 -12.96 -14.93
N MET A 131 -3.69 -11.79 -15.29
CA MET A 131 -3.60 -11.31 -16.67
C MET A 131 -2.32 -10.50 -16.87
N SER A 132 -1.92 -10.26 -18.11
CA SER A 132 -0.79 -9.38 -18.41
C SER A 132 -1.11 -7.92 -18.04
N PRO A 133 -0.11 -7.10 -17.64
CA PRO A 133 -0.35 -5.73 -17.21
C PRO A 133 -1.07 -4.84 -18.23
N ASP A 134 -0.84 -5.06 -19.53
CA ASP A 134 -1.47 -4.32 -20.63
C ASP A 134 -2.97 -4.59 -20.77
N LEU A 135 -3.49 -5.64 -20.12
CA LEU A 135 -4.91 -5.94 -20.10
C LEU A 135 -5.63 -5.32 -18.89
N PHE A 136 -4.90 -4.85 -17.88
CA PHE A 136 -5.52 -4.26 -16.69
C PHE A 136 -6.25 -2.96 -17.01
N GLY A 137 -7.57 -2.96 -16.76
CA GLY A 137 -8.48 -1.90 -17.15
C GLY A 137 -9.19 -2.12 -18.49
N SER A 138 -8.91 -3.22 -19.20
CA SER A 138 -9.69 -3.73 -20.35
C SER A 138 -11.02 -4.33 -19.92
N LYS A 139 -11.99 -4.40 -20.84
CA LYS A 139 -13.26 -5.08 -20.57
C LYS A 139 -13.11 -6.57 -20.82
N PHE A 140 -13.59 -7.37 -19.88
CA PHE A 140 -13.65 -8.83 -19.99
C PHE A 140 -15.09 -9.33 -19.95
N PHE A 141 -15.30 -10.53 -20.48
CA PHE A 141 -16.49 -11.34 -20.22
C PHE A 141 -16.09 -12.81 -20.30
N MET A 142 -16.42 -13.58 -19.25
CA MET A 142 -16.09 -15.00 -19.14
C MET A 142 -14.61 -15.31 -19.43
N GLY A 143 -13.71 -14.49 -18.87
CA GLY A 143 -12.25 -14.65 -19.05
C GLY A 143 -11.70 -14.20 -20.41
N THR A 144 -12.55 -13.71 -21.33
CA THR A 144 -12.15 -13.21 -22.65
C THR A 144 -12.16 -11.70 -22.69
N VAL A 145 -11.13 -11.08 -23.29
CA VAL A 145 -11.07 -9.63 -23.52
C VAL A 145 -12.10 -9.24 -24.59
N VAL A 146 -13.12 -8.48 -24.22
CA VAL A 146 -14.15 -7.99 -25.16
C VAL A 146 -13.80 -6.61 -25.74
N LYS A 147 -13.04 -5.80 -24.99
CA LYS A 147 -12.51 -4.53 -25.47
C LYS A 147 -11.16 -4.26 -24.81
N LYS A 148 -10.10 -4.30 -25.61
CA LYS A 148 -8.74 -3.95 -25.19
C LYS A 148 -8.57 -2.43 -25.20
N TYR A 149 -7.95 -1.89 -24.16
CA TYR A 149 -7.46 -0.51 -24.11
C TYR A 149 -5.94 -0.49 -24.13
N ASN A 150 -5.36 0.71 -24.24
CA ASN A 150 -3.93 0.88 -23.98
C ASN A 150 -3.64 0.58 -22.51
N GLU A 151 -2.42 0.09 -22.24
CA GLU A 151 -1.95 -0.10 -20.87
C GLU A 151 -2.04 1.22 -20.10
N ASN A 152 -2.54 1.16 -18.86
CA ASN A 152 -2.58 2.34 -18.02
C ASN A 152 -1.14 2.81 -17.73
N PRO A 153 -0.88 4.13 -17.74
CA PRO A 153 0.43 4.64 -17.38
C PRO A 153 0.75 4.32 -15.91
N LEU A 154 2.04 4.19 -15.60
CA LEU A 154 2.52 3.80 -14.27
C LEU A 154 2.01 4.75 -13.19
N HIS A 155 1.91 6.04 -13.49
CA HIS A 155 1.42 7.04 -12.55
C HIS A 155 -0.07 6.83 -12.17
N PHE A 156 -0.89 6.20 -13.03
CA PHE A 156 -2.23 5.78 -12.64
C PHE A 156 -2.19 4.70 -11.57
N LEU A 157 -1.32 3.69 -11.75
CA LEU A 157 -1.13 2.63 -10.75
C LEU A 157 -0.55 3.19 -9.45
N MET A 158 0.39 4.14 -9.52
CA MET A 158 0.89 4.86 -8.34
C MET A 158 -0.24 5.59 -7.60
N GLY A 159 -1.17 6.21 -8.34
CA GLY A 159 -2.36 6.81 -7.75
C GLY A 159 -3.26 5.78 -7.03
N VAL A 160 -3.47 4.60 -7.64
CA VAL A 160 -4.24 3.50 -7.05
C VAL A 160 -3.57 2.96 -5.79
N TRP A 161 -2.26 2.69 -5.85
CA TRP A 161 -1.50 2.15 -4.72
C TRP A 161 -1.40 3.13 -3.54
N GLY A 162 -1.56 4.43 -3.78
CA GLY A 162 -1.60 5.49 -2.76
C GLY A 162 -2.96 6.18 -2.63
N SER A 163 -4.06 5.49 -2.95
CA SER A 163 -5.38 6.13 -3.03
C SER A 163 -5.97 6.57 -1.68
N ALA A 164 -5.35 6.26 -0.54
CA ALA A 164 -5.76 6.82 0.74
C ALA A 164 -5.75 8.36 0.69
N PHE A 165 -4.73 8.92 0.04
CA PHE A 165 -4.61 10.36 -0.19
C PHE A 165 -5.63 10.92 -1.19
N SER A 166 -6.11 10.12 -2.14
CA SER A 166 -7.17 10.55 -3.06
C SER A 166 -8.52 10.63 -2.34
N ILE A 167 -8.79 9.69 -1.43
CA ILE A 167 -10.01 9.70 -0.58
C ILE A 167 -9.98 10.89 0.40
N LEU A 168 -8.83 11.14 1.02
CA LEU A 168 -8.62 12.19 2.04
C LEU A 168 -8.03 13.49 1.46
N PHE A 169 -8.16 13.73 0.15
CA PHE A 169 -7.46 14.83 -0.52
C PHE A 169 -7.76 16.23 0.04
N ASN A 170 -8.97 16.46 0.58
CA ASN A 170 -9.32 17.74 1.22
C ASN A 170 -8.39 18.07 2.41
N ARG A 171 -7.89 17.04 3.12
CA ARG A 171 -6.96 17.18 4.25
C ARG A 171 -5.54 17.43 3.79
N VAL A 172 -5.11 16.77 2.71
CA VAL A 172 -3.82 17.02 2.04
C VAL A 172 -3.70 18.50 1.64
N LEU A 173 -4.81 19.18 1.36
CA LEU A 173 -4.88 20.60 1.01
C LEU A 173 -5.07 21.56 2.22
N GLY A 174 -5.03 21.05 3.46
CA GLY A 174 -5.18 21.89 4.67
C GLY A 174 -6.58 22.47 4.91
N VAL A 175 -7.62 22.00 4.20
CA VAL A 175 -8.99 22.55 4.30
C VAL A 175 -9.77 21.83 5.42
N SER A 176 -9.37 22.04 6.68
CA SER A 176 -10.19 21.69 7.85
C SER A 176 -10.54 22.94 8.66
N ASN A 177 -11.84 23.23 8.78
CA ASN A 177 -12.37 24.34 9.58
C ASN A 177 -12.23 24.03 11.08
N SER A 178 -11.12 24.41 11.72
CA SER A 178 -11.04 24.75 13.16
C SER A 178 -9.57 24.95 13.59
N GLN A 179 -9.34 25.88 14.51
CA GLN A 179 -8.05 26.21 15.15
C GLN A 179 -7.47 25.10 16.07
N ASN A 180 -7.74 23.83 15.79
CA ASN A 180 -7.15 22.68 16.47
C ASN A 180 -6.38 21.82 15.46
N LYS A 181 -5.22 21.30 15.87
CA LYS A 181 -4.45 20.29 15.15
C LYS A 181 -5.42 19.16 14.74
N GLY A 182 -5.66 18.99 13.44
CA GLY A 182 -6.59 17.97 12.95
C GLY A 182 -6.08 16.56 13.24
N PRO A 183 -6.95 15.53 13.29
CA PRO A 183 -6.52 14.16 13.55
C PRO A 183 -5.51 13.65 12.51
N THR A 184 -4.64 12.74 12.92
CA THR A 184 -3.66 12.08 12.03
C THR A 184 -4.36 11.31 10.90
N MET A 185 -3.62 10.90 9.87
CA MET A 185 -4.24 10.12 8.79
C MET A 185 -4.76 8.79 9.34
N GLU A 186 -4.05 8.21 10.29
CA GLU A 186 -4.35 6.96 10.95
C GLU A 186 -5.61 7.09 11.80
N GLU A 187 -5.73 8.17 12.59
CA GLU A 187 -6.96 8.48 13.34
C GLU A 187 -8.16 8.74 12.41
N GLU A 188 -7.96 9.38 11.26
CA GLU A 188 -9.03 9.54 10.27
C GLU A 188 -9.45 8.21 9.65
N LEU A 189 -8.49 7.37 9.28
CA LEU A 189 -8.74 6.04 8.75
C LEU A 189 -9.48 5.19 9.78
N GLU A 190 -9.10 5.23 11.05
CA GLU A 190 -9.82 4.59 12.16
C GLU A 190 -11.21 5.17 12.37
N ASN A 191 -11.39 6.50 12.33
CA ASN A 191 -12.71 7.11 12.45
C ASN A 191 -13.63 6.74 11.29
N ILE A 192 -13.07 6.57 10.09
CA ILE A 192 -13.82 6.05 8.96
C ILE A 192 -14.19 4.60 9.25
N ARG A 193 -13.27 3.76 9.73
CA ARG A 193 -13.59 2.37 10.15
C ARG A 193 -14.74 2.36 11.17
N LEU A 194 -14.64 3.19 12.23
CA LEU A 194 -15.56 3.23 13.38
C LEU A 194 -16.93 3.86 13.09
N LYS A 195 -17.01 4.99 12.38
CA LYS A 195 -18.30 5.64 12.06
C LYS A 195 -19.22 4.73 11.23
N HIS A 196 -18.64 3.78 10.52
CA HIS A 196 -19.40 2.80 9.75
C HIS A 196 -19.82 1.57 10.58
N LEU A 197 -19.15 1.24 11.69
CA LEU A 197 -19.58 0.18 12.63
C LEU A 197 -20.84 0.57 13.42
N VAL A 198 -20.93 1.83 13.88
CA VAL A 198 -22.06 2.31 14.71
C VAL A 198 -23.33 2.59 13.88
N SER A 199 -23.22 2.78 12.56
CA SER A 199 -24.37 3.09 11.70
C SER A 199 -25.22 1.87 11.30
N ASN A 200 -24.88 0.67 11.80
CA ASN A 200 -25.63 -0.57 11.53
C ASN A 200 -26.83 -0.78 12.47
N ASP A 201 -27.09 0.12 13.42
CA ASP A 201 -28.30 0.08 14.23
C ASP A 201 -29.29 1.20 13.85
N SER A 202 -30.47 0.76 13.39
CA SER A 202 -31.75 1.47 13.27
C SER A 202 -32.15 2.09 11.91
N SER A 203 -33.01 1.30 11.24
CA SER A 203 -34.18 1.67 10.43
C SER A 203 -33.98 2.47 9.13
N ASP A 204 -33.97 1.72 8.04
CA ASP A 204 -34.53 2.14 6.75
C ASP A 204 -36.00 2.55 6.92
N SER A 205 -36.26 3.84 6.77
CA SER A 205 -37.56 4.32 6.30
C SER A 205 -37.30 5.46 5.32
N GLU A 206 -37.47 5.13 4.04
CA GLU A 206 -37.60 6.09 2.96
C GLU A 206 -38.79 7.02 3.28
N ASP A 207 -38.54 8.32 3.46
CA ASP A 207 -39.58 9.31 3.18
C ASP A 207 -38.95 10.66 2.78
N GLU A 208 -39.22 11.04 1.53
CA GLU A 208 -38.97 12.38 1.03
C GLU A 208 -39.88 13.37 1.77
N SER A 209 -39.29 14.37 2.46
CA SER A 209 -40.04 15.59 2.74
C SER A 209 -39.16 16.85 2.73
N GLN A 210 -39.71 17.88 2.11
CA GLN A 210 -39.11 19.16 1.76
C GLN A 210 -39.07 20.14 2.95
N HIS A 211 -38.07 21.05 2.89
CA HIS A 211 -37.97 22.42 3.45
C HIS A 211 -37.37 22.64 4.86
N PRO A 212 -36.87 23.87 5.20
CA PRO A 212 -36.51 25.04 4.37
C PRO A 212 -35.07 25.60 4.61
N LYS A 213 -34.68 26.53 3.73
CA LYS A 213 -33.46 27.36 3.79
C LYS A 213 -33.30 28.07 5.16
N GLY A 214 -32.17 27.84 5.82
CA GLY A 214 -31.72 28.58 7.00
C GLY A 214 -30.82 29.76 6.61
N THR A 215 -31.11 30.92 7.20
CA THR A 215 -30.58 32.27 6.95
C THR A 215 -29.12 32.48 7.36
N GLU A 216 -28.44 33.35 6.60
CA GLU A 216 -27.07 33.83 6.85
C GLU A 216 -26.92 34.48 8.23
N ASN A 217 -25.84 34.13 8.94
CA ASN A 217 -25.41 34.80 10.17
C ASN A 217 -24.23 35.74 9.84
N PRO A 218 -24.38 37.07 9.88
CA PRO A 218 -23.39 38.00 9.38
C PRO A 218 -22.40 38.41 10.48
N LYS A 219 -21.62 37.46 11.02
CA LYS A 219 -20.47 37.75 11.89
C LYS A 219 -19.38 36.68 11.77
N ALA A 220 -18.74 36.61 10.62
CA ALA A 220 -17.51 35.87 10.42
C ALA A 220 -16.68 36.55 9.32
N ASN A 221 -16.29 37.80 9.56
CA ASN A 221 -15.41 38.56 8.68
C ASN A 221 -14.34 39.23 9.53
N GLN A 222 -13.38 38.43 9.99
CA GLN A 222 -12.03 38.82 10.39
C GLN A 222 -11.34 37.56 10.90
N ASP A 223 -10.65 36.89 9.98
CA ASP A 223 -9.47 36.04 10.18
C ASP A 223 -9.25 35.22 8.89
N TYR A 224 -8.94 35.94 7.82
CA TYR A 224 -8.65 35.39 6.49
C TYR A 224 -7.40 36.08 5.99
N GLN A 225 -6.22 35.54 6.28
CA GLN A 225 -5.04 35.97 5.51
C GLN A 225 -3.90 34.98 5.30
N ASN A 226 -3.91 33.75 5.84
CA ASN A 226 -2.83 32.78 5.55
C ASN A 226 -3.27 31.42 4.94
N SER A 227 -4.55 31.20 4.58
CA SER A 227 -5.06 29.92 4.01
C SER A 227 -5.57 30.00 2.56
N SER A 228 -5.25 31.05 1.81
CA SER A 228 -5.98 31.39 0.57
C SER A 228 -5.55 30.62 -0.69
N GLN A 229 -4.29 30.15 -0.79
CA GLN A 229 -3.78 29.51 -2.01
C GLN A 229 -4.25 28.05 -2.17
N GLU A 230 -4.22 27.25 -1.11
CA GLU A 230 -4.54 25.81 -1.18
C GLU A 230 -6.05 25.56 -1.36
N SER A 231 -6.87 26.40 -0.72
CA SER A 231 -8.34 26.45 -0.93
C SER A 231 -8.71 26.86 -2.37
N TRP A 232 -7.92 27.73 -3.00
CA TRP A 232 -8.15 28.13 -4.40
C TRP A 232 -7.84 27.00 -5.38
N VAL A 233 -6.76 26.24 -5.17
CA VAL A 233 -6.42 25.09 -6.02
C VAL A 233 -7.54 24.05 -5.99
N GLN A 234 -8.09 23.74 -4.82
CA GLN A 234 -9.23 22.84 -4.70
C GLN A 234 -10.45 23.36 -5.44
N ARG A 235 -10.82 24.63 -5.23
CA ARG A 235 -11.98 25.25 -5.88
C ARG A 235 -11.80 25.29 -7.39
N MET A 236 -10.59 25.60 -7.87
CA MET A 236 -10.26 25.58 -9.29
C MET A 236 -10.40 24.16 -9.87
N LEU A 237 -9.85 23.16 -9.18
CA LEU A 237 -9.84 21.78 -9.64
C LEU A 237 -11.27 21.21 -9.65
N MET A 238 -12.07 21.50 -8.63
CA MET A 238 -13.50 21.16 -8.58
C MET A 238 -14.33 21.94 -9.61
N ALA A 239 -14.07 23.23 -9.81
CA ALA A 239 -14.75 24.05 -10.81
C ALA A 239 -14.45 23.60 -12.25
N LEU A 240 -13.21 23.16 -12.53
CA LEU A 240 -12.80 22.68 -13.85
C LEU A 240 -13.26 21.25 -14.14
N VAL A 241 -13.32 20.39 -13.12
CA VAL A 241 -13.87 19.03 -13.21
C VAL A 241 -15.41 19.05 -13.30
N GLY A 242 -16.01 20.20 -12.97
CA GLY A 242 -17.45 20.44 -12.98
C GLY A 242 -18.12 19.93 -11.71
N ASP A 243 -19.31 20.45 -11.42
CA ASP A 243 -20.20 20.13 -10.28
C ASP A 243 -20.76 18.69 -10.31
N SER A 244 -19.97 17.76 -10.86
CA SER A 244 -20.31 16.35 -10.87
C SER A 244 -20.16 15.81 -9.45
N ALA A 245 -21.29 15.46 -8.85
CA ALA A 245 -21.37 14.70 -7.59
C ALA A 245 -20.45 13.46 -7.57
N LEU A 246 -20.00 13.00 -8.75
CA LEU A 246 -19.02 11.94 -9.00
C LEU A 246 -17.64 12.12 -8.36
N PHE A 247 -17.17 13.30 -7.93
CA PHE A 247 -15.85 13.45 -7.25
C PHE A 247 -15.95 13.84 -5.77
N ASN A 248 -17.18 14.09 -5.30
CA ASN A 248 -17.47 14.44 -3.92
C ASN A 248 -17.75 13.20 -3.04
N THR A 249 -18.14 12.08 -3.65
CA THR A 249 -18.35 10.82 -2.93
C THR A 249 -17.03 10.06 -2.74
N ARG A 250 -16.95 9.25 -1.69
CA ARG A 250 -15.81 8.34 -1.46
C ARG A 250 -15.62 7.39 -2.64
N GLU A 251 -16.73 6.88 -3.18
CA GLU A 251 -16.77 6.05 -4.40
C GLU A 251 -16.12 6.75 -5.60
N GLY A 252 -16.35 8.07 -5.72
CA GLY A 252 -15.79 8.95 -6.72
C GLY A 252 -14.29 9.22 -6.61
N ARG A 253 -13.75 8.98 -5.41
CA ARG A 253 -12.35 9.23 -5.07
C ARG A 253 -11.48 7.98 -5.04
N ALA A 254 -12.08 6.80 -4.86
CA ALA A 254 -11.43 5.51 -4.98
C ALA A 254 -11.07 5.20 -6.43
N GLY A 255 -10.06 4.34 -6.66
CA GLY A 255 -9.73 3.87 -8.00
C GLY A 255 -10.85 2.98 -8.54
N LYS A 256 -11.11 3.03 -9.85
CA LYS A 256 -12.12 2.18 -10.49
C LYS A 256 -11.61 1.63 -11.81
N VAL A 257 -11.84 0.35 -12.06
CA VAL A 257 -11.48 -0.33 -13.32
C VAL A 257 -12.61 -1.27 -13.78
N HIS A 258 -12.58 -1.71 -15.04
CA HIS A 258 -13.50 -2.75 -15.50
C HIS A 258 -13.17 -4.08 -14.82
N ASN A 259 -14.21 -4.85 -14.46
CA ASN A 259 -14.05 -6.11 -13.74
C ASN A 259 -13.49 -7.19 -14.69
N PHE A 260 -12.24 -7.62 -14.47
CA PHE A 260 -11.63 -8.69 -15.25
C PHE A 260 -12.23 -10.08 -14.93
N MET A 261 -12.99 -10.20 -13.85
CA MET A 261 -13.68 -11.42 -13.42
C MET A 261 -15.13 -11.49 -13.91
N LEU A 262 -15.58 -10.51 -14.71
CA LEU A 262 -16.98 -10.41 -15.16
C LEU A 262 -17.46 -11.68 -15.88
N GLY A 263 -18.53 -12.27 -15.38
CA GLY A 263 -19.17 -13.46 -15.96
C GLY A 263 -18.45 -14.78 -15.71
N LEU A 264 -17.36 -14.80 -14.92
CA LEU A 264 -16.74 -16.06 -14.52
C LEU A 264 -17.64 -16.82 -13.54
N ASN A 265 -17.46 -18.14 -13.49
CA ASN A 265 -18.01 -18.98 -12.44
C ASN A 265 -16.90 -19.27 -11.42
N LEU A 266 -17.12 -18.90 -10.15
CA LEU A 266 -16.16 -19.14 -9.08
C LEU A 266 -16.51 -20.45 -8.39
N ASN A 267 -15.60 -21.42 -8.49
CA ASN A 267 -15.67 -22.66 -7.72
C ASN A 267 -14.53 -22.66 -6.70
N SER A 268 -14.85 -22.96 -5.43
CA SER A 268 -13.86 -23.14 -4.37
C SER A 268 -13.14 -24.48 -4.52
N CYS A 269 -12.26 -24.61 -5.51
CA CYS A 269 -11.54 -25.85 -5.77
C CYS A 269 -10.20 -25.96 -5.01
N TYR A 270 -9.62 -24.84 -4.57
CA TYR A 270 -8.32 -24.82 -3.90
C TYR A 270 -8.26 -23.77 -2.79
N PRO A 271 -7.71 -24.09 -1.60
CA PRO A 271 -7.30 -23.07 -0.64
C PRO A 271 -6.18 -22.21 -1.23
N LEU A 272 -6.08 -20.94 -0.80
CA LEU A 272 -4.96 -20.02 -1.08
C LEU A 272 -3.59 -20.69 -0.86
N SER A 273 -3.52 -21.59 0.12
CA SER A 273 -2.40 -22.49 0.37
C SER A 273 -2.72 -23.94 0.00
N PRO A 274 -2.41 -24.38 -1.23
CA PRO A 274 -2.47 -25.80 -1.58
C PRO A 274 -1.35 -26.64 -0.94
N LEU A 275 -0.47 -26.01 -0.14
CA LEU A 275 0.72 -26.60 0.48
C LEU A 275 0.60 -26.77 2.00
N ALA A 276 -0.39 -26.15 2.64
CA ALA A 276 -0.80 -26.52 3.99
C ALA A 276 -1.55 -27.86 3.88
N ASP A 277 -0.93 -28.93 4.37
CA ASP A 277 -1.62 -30.21 4.52
C ASP A 277 -2.96 -29.96 5.25
N LEU A 278 -3.99 -30.71 4.85
CA LEU A 278 -5.33 -30.75 5.45
C LEU A 278 -5.30 -31.35 6.88
N LEU A 279 -4.25 -31.06 7.65
CA LEU A 279 -3.96 -31.62 8.96
C LEU A 279 -4.22 -30.57 10.04
N SER A 280 -5.46 -30.58 10.49
CA SER A 280 -5.94 -30.44 11.88
C SER A 280 -7.21 -29.59 11.91
N GLN A 281 -8.36 -30.28 11.94
CA GLN A 281 -9.51 -29.80 12.71
C GLN A 281 -9.22 -30.06 14.19
N GLU A 282 -8.10 -29.55 14.71
CA GLU A 282 -7.98 -29.36 16.14
C GLU A 282 -8.55 -27.99 16.43
N SER A 283 -9.51 -27.99 17.34
CA SER A 283 -10.24 -26.84 17.84
C SER A 283 -9.37 -25.60 17.88
N VAL A 284 -9.89 -24.52 17.28
CA VAL A 284 -9.48 -23.16 17.64
C VAL A 284 -9.82 -23.03 19.12
N GLU A 285 -8.90 -23.41 19.99
CA GLU A 285 -8.88 -22.86 21.33
C GLU A 285 -8.63 -21.37 21.10
N GLU A 286 -9.69 -20.59 21.30
CA GLU A 286 -9.58 -19.16 21.49
C GLU A 286 -8.63 -18.96 22.67
N ASP A 287 -7.34 -18.75 22.39
CA ASP A 287 -6.43 -18.16 23.36
C ASP A 287 -7.04 -16.78 23.69
N GLU A 288 -7.81 -16.72 24.79
CA GLU A 288 -8.50 -15.52 25.31
C GLU A 288 -7.56 -14.32 25.53
N LEU A 289 -6.24 -14.50 25.40
CA LEU A 289 -5.24 -13.44 25.49
C LEU A 289 -4.98 -12.68 24.17
N ASP A 290 -5.32 -13.22 22.99
CA ASP A 290 -5.10 -12.56 21.69
C ASP A 290 -6.16 -11.45 21.41
N ALA A 291 -7.24 -11.39 22.20
CA ALA A 291 -8.35 -10.45 22.03
C ALA A 291 -8.05 -9.00 22.49
N ALA A 292 -6.89 -8.74 23.10
CA ALA A 292 -6.59 -7.44 23.70
C ALA A 292 -6.06 -6.38 22.71
N VAL A 293 -5.75 -6.75 21.44
CA VAL A 293 -5.06 -5.85 20.49
C VAL A 293 -5.83 -5.61 19.18
N ALA A 294 -6.88 -6.39 18.88
CA ALA A 294 -7.61 -6.26 17.62
C ALA A 294 -9.12 -6.47 17.83
N ASP A 295 -9.92 -5.60 17.21
CA ASP A 295 -11.39 -5.65 17.22
C ASP A 295 -11.87 -7.02 16.69
N PRO A 296 -12.79 -7.73 17.39
CA PRO A 296 -13.33 -9.01 16.93
C PRO A 296 -14.00 -8.95 15.54
N ASP A 297 -14.46 -7.77 15.10
CA ASP A 297 -15.11 -7.60 13.80
C ASP A 297 -14.09 -7.46 12.63
N GLU A 298 -12.80 -7.31 12.94
CA GLU A 298 -11.77 -7.08 11.93
C GLU A 298 -11.53 -8.34 11.08
N PHE A 299 -11.75 -8.21 9.77
CA PHE A 299 -11.75 -9.27 8.74
C PHE A 299 -12.97 -10.21 8.72
N GLU A 300 -14.12 -9.76 9.21
CA GLU A 300 -15.38 -10.47 8.96
C GLU A 300 -15.51 -10.84 7.46
N ARG A 301 -16.18 -11.95 7.14
CA ARG A 301 -16.50 -12.39 5.76
C ARG A 301 -15.34 -12.48 4.75
N ILE A 302 -14.08 -12.63 5.21
CA ILE A 302 -12.90 -12.86 4.33
C ILE A 302 -13.09 -14.02 3.32
N TYR A 303 -13.98 -14.97 3.64
CA TYR A 303 -14.31 -16.12 2.81
C TYR A 303 -15.39 -15.88 1.77
N GLU A 304 -16.03 -14.72 1.75
CA GLU A 304 -16.99 -14.40 0.70
C GLU A 304 -16.29 -14.29 -0.66
N PRO A 305 -16.88 -14.85 -1.72
CA PRO A 305 -16.33 -14.74 -3.06
C PRO A 305 -16.51 -13.32 -3.61
N LEU A 306 -15.63 -12.95 -4.52
CA LEU A 306 -15.71 -11.73 -5.33
C LEU A 306 -17.02 -11.64 -6.11
N ASP A 307 -17.55 -10.43 -6.27
CA ASP A 307 -18.66 -10.21 -7.20
C ASP A 307 -18.18 -10.27 -8.67
N VAL A 308 -18.61 -11.32 -9.36
CA VAL A 308 -18.37 -11.57 -10.79
C VAL A 308 -19.47 -11.00 -11.71
N LYS A 309 -20.52 -10.37 -11.16
CA LYS A 309 -21.62 -9.79 -11.93
C LYS A 309 -21.46 -8.29 -12.14
N SER A 310 -20.81 -7.59 -11.21
CA SER A 310 -20.50 -6.17 -11.37
C SER A 310 -19.58 -5.90 -12.56
N LYS A 311 -19.94 -4.92 -13.39
CA LYS A 311 -19.18 -4.54 -14.60
C LYS A 311 -17.83 -3.89 -14.28
N LYS A 312 -17.69 -3.35 -13.07
CA LYS A 312 -16.53 -2.58 -12.61
C LYS A 312 -16.20 -3.01 -11.19
N ILE A 313 -14.95 -2.82 -10.82
CA ILE A 313 -14.45 -3.05 -9.47
C ILE A 313 -13.77 -1.79 -8.94
N HIS A 314 -13.86 -1.61 -7.63
CA HIS A 314 -13.16 -0.55 -6.91
C HIS A 314 -11.84 -1.10 -6.42
N ILE A 315 -10.81 -0.28 -6.56
CA ILE A 315 -9.44 -0.60 -6.18
C ILE A 315 -8.87 0.55 -5.36
N VAL A 316 -8.31 0.23 -4.20
CA VAL A 316 -7.85 1.20 -3.22
C VAL A 316 -6.53 0.80 -2.59
N ASP A 317 -5.90 1.76 -1.93
CA ASP A 317 -4.69 1.58 -1.13
C ASP A 317 -4.80 0.42 -0.13
N SER A 318 -3.78 -0.43 -0.07
CA SER A 318 -3.71 -1.55 0.87
C SER A 318 -3.48 -1.13 2.32
N GLY A 319 -2.93 0.06 2.56
CA GLY A 319 -2.80 0.64 3.90
C GLY A 319 -4.14 0.88 4.60
N LEU A 320 -5.25 0.82 3.85
CA LEU A 320 -6.60 0.82 4.43
C LEU A 320 -6.93 -0.43 5.23
N THR A 321 -6.16 -1.52 5.10
CA THR A 321 -6.26 -2.72 5.95
C THR A 321 -5.08 -2.80 6.92
N PHE A 322 -3.85 -2.96 6.41
CA PHE A 322 -2.61 -2.84 7.17
C PHE A 322 -1.45 -2.46 6.25
N ASN A 323 -0.45 -1.76 6.78
CA ASN A 323 0.61 -1.08 6.00
C ASN A 323 1.77 -1.99 5.55
N LEU A 324 1.71 -3.30 5.78
CA LEU A 324 2.78 -4.25 5.44
C LEU A 324 2.31 -5.21 4.33
N PRO A 325 2.99 -5.29 3.16
CA PRO A 325 2.50 -6.04 2.00
C PRO A 325 2.76 -7.57 2.10
N TYR A 326 2.59 -8.17 3.28
CA TYR A 326 2.76 -9.60 3.52
C TYR A 326 1.97 -10.51 2.57
N PRO A 327 0.74 -10.19 2.14
CA PRO A 327 -0.02 -11.02 1.20
C PRO A 327 0.69 -11.27 -0.13
N LEU A 328 1.60 -10.38 -0.55
CA LEU A 328 2.42 -10.58 -1.74
C LEU A 328 3.47 -11.68 -1.50
N ILE A 329 4.20 -11.63 -0.39
CA ILE A 329 5.34 -12.51 -0.15
C ILE A 329 4.96 -13.84 0.50
N LEU A 330 3.84 -13.90 1.22
CA LEU A 330 3.27 -15.13 1.80
C LEU A 330 2.50 -15.98 0.78
N ARG A 331 2.44 -15.57 -0.49
CA ARG A 331 1.93 -16.41 -1.58
C ARG A 331 2.72 -17.72 -1.60
N PRO A 332 2.11 -18.90 -1.32
CA PRO A 332 2.88 -20.12 -1.05
C PRO A 332 3.75 -20.57 -2.21
N GLN A 333 3.35 -20.26 -3.45
CA GLN A 333 4.13 -20.60 -4.64
C GLN A 333 5.47 -19.84 -4.74
N ARG A 334 5.69 -18.81 -3.92
CA ARG A 334 6.96 -18.07 -3.84
C ARG A 334 7.98 -18.74 -2.90
N GLY A 335 7.53 -19.48 -1.88
CA GLY A 335 8.42 -20.17 -0.93
C GLY A 335 9.50 -19.26 -0.33
N VAL A 336 9.09 -18.11 0.24
CA VAL A 336 10.01 -17.14 0.85
C VAL A 336 10.33 -17.62 2.28
N ASP A 337 11.61 -17.86 2.59
CA ASP A 337 12.03 -18.30 3.94
C ASP A 337 12.56 -17.17 4.83
N LEU A 338 12.99 -16.06 4.24
CA LEU A 338 13.51 -14.90 4.96
C LEU A 338 12.85 -13.63 4.43
N ILE A 339 12.19 -12.91 5.33
CA ILE A 339 11.51 -11.65 5.04
C ILE A 339 12.24 -10.54 5.80
N ILE A 340 12.78 -9.56 5.07
CA ILE A 340 13.35 -8.34 5.65
C ILE A 340 12.30 -7.23 5.44
N SER A 341 11.51 -7.01 6.49
CA SER A 341 10.41 -6.06 6.53
C SER A 341 10.91 -4.69 7.03
N PHE A 342 10.42 -3.61 6.42
CA PHE A 342 10.67 -2.24 6.87
C PHE A 342 9.32 -1.56 7.11
N ASP A 343 9.08 -1.16 8.35
CA ASP A 343 7.83 -0.50 8.76
C ASP A 343 8.05 1.00 8.97
N PHE A 344 7.30 1.78 8.21
CA PHE A 344 7.27 3.25 8.25
C PHE A 344 5.94 3.79 8.76
N SER A 345 5.11 2.94 9.35
CA SER A 345 3.79 3.32 9.83
C SER A 345 3.89 4.37 10.93
N ALA A 346 2.98 5.34 10.89
CA ALA A 346 2.91 6.34 11.94
C ALA A 346 2.59 5.68 13.29
N ARG A 347 3.22 6.18 14.34
CA ARG A 347 2.95 5.77 15.71
C ARG A 347 2.45 6.98 16.52
N PRO A 348 1.70 6.76 17.60
CA PRO A 348 1.29 7.85 18.49
C PRO A 348 2.46 8.64 19.08
N SER A 349 3.63 8.01 19.20
CA SER A 349 4.87 8.58 19.75
C SER A 349 6.08 7.79 19.26
N ASP A 350 7.26 8.39 19.28
CA ASP A 350 8.55 7.70 19.03
C ASP A 350 8.74 6.53 20.00
N SER A 351 8.21 6.63 21.22
CA SER A 351 8.30 5.61 22.27
C SER A 351 7.20 4.55 22.23
N SER A 352 6.23 4.67 21.32
CA SER A 352 5.12 3.71 21.22
C SER A 352 5.57 2.35 20.64
N PRO A 353 4.97 1.23 21.08
CA PRO A 353 5.27 -0.10 20.54
C PRO A 353 5.03 -0.18 19.02
N PRO A 354 6.02 -0.60 18.21
CA PRO A 354 5.93 -0.56 16.75
C PRO A 354 5.38 -1.86 16.13
N PHE A 355 4.37 -2.48 16.76
CA PHE A 355 3.92 -3.83 16.37
C PHE A 355 2.49 -3.93 15.84
N LYS A 356 1.73 -2.82 15.82
CA LYS A 356 0.33 -2.83 15.37
C LYS A 356 0.17 -3.50 14.00
N GLU A 357 0.91 -3.05 13.00
CA GLU A 357 0.74 -3.51 11.62
C GLU A 357 1.24 -4.94 11.38
N ILE A 358 2.29 -5.39 12.08
CA ILE A 358 2.77 -6.77 11.97
C ILE A 358 1.83 -7.76 12.69
N LEU A 359 1.20 -7.35 13.79
CA LEU A 359 0.16 -8.15 14.46
C LEU A 359 -1.10 -8.28 13.59
N LEU A 360 -1.49 -7.22 12.88
CA LEU A 360 -2.56 -7.30 11.87
C LEU A 360 -2.20 -8.26 10.73
N ALA A 361 -0.94 -8.24 10.27
CA ALA A 361 -0.46 -9.18 9.26
C ALA A 361 -0.43 -10.64 9.76
N GLU A 362 -0.04 -10.87 11.03
CA GLU A 362 -0.10 -12.19 11.67
C GLU A 362 -1.54 -12.70 11.75
N LYS A 363 -2.49 -11.87 12.20
CA LYS A 363 -3.93 -12.18 12.23
C LYS A 363 -4.42 -12.56 10.82
N TRP A 364 -4.10 -11.75 9.81
CA TRP A 364 -4.45 -12.03 8.42
C TRP A 364 -3.85 -13.36 7.92
N ALA A 365 -2.59 -13.64 8.23
CA ALA A 365 -1.93 -14.89 7.82
C ALA A 365 -2.59 -16.10 8.48
N LYS A 366 -2.88 -16.03 9.78
CA LYS A 366 -3.59 -17.08 10.55
C LYS A 366 -4.98 -17.35 9.96
N MET A 367 -5.74 -16.31 9.63
CA MET A 367 -7.05 -16.43 8.97
C MET A 367 -6.97 -17.08 7.58
N ASN A 368 -5.90 -16.81 6.82
CA ASN A 368 -5.68 -17.41 5.50
C ASN A 368 -4.94 -18.75 5.54
N LYS A 369 -4.67 -19.30 6.73
CA LYS A 369 -3.93 -20.55 6.95
C LYS A 369 -2.55 -20.52 6.28
N LEU A 370 -1.86 -19.39 6.41
CA LEU A 370 -0.52 -19.17 5.90
C LEU A 370 0.50 -19.23 7.05
N PRO A 371 1.65 -19.87 6.85
CA PRO A 371 2.73 -19.88 7.84
C PRO A 371 3.20 -18.46 8.17
N PHE A 372 3.31 -18.15 9.46
CA PHE A 372 3.79 -16.87 9.97
C PHE A 372 4.40 -17.09 11.37
N PRO A 373 5.59 -16.54 11.68
CA PRO A 373 6.21 -16.75 12.98
C PRO A 373 5.42 -16.02 14.07
N LYS A 374 5.16 -16.70 15.20
CA LYS A 374 4.39 -16.10 16.29
C LYS A 374 5.07 -14.85 16.84
N ILE A 375 4.33 -13.74 16.89
CA ILE A 375 4.82 -12.50 17.49
C ILE A 375 4.55 -12.55 19.00
N ASP A 376 5.60 -12.46 19.82
CA ASP A 376 5.46 -12.44 21.27
C ASP A 376 4.84 -11.11 21.72
N PRO A 377 3.65 -11.07 22.36
CA PRO A 377 3.00 -9.83 22.75
C PRO A 377 3.83 -9.02 23.76
N ASN A 378 4.73 -9.68 24.50
CA ASN A 378 5.58 -9.03 25.50
C ASN A 378 6.97 -8.66 24.95
N VAL A 379 7.21 -8.79 23.64
CA VAL A 379 8.52 -8.49 23.03
C VAL A 379 8.94 -7.04 23.33
N PHE A 380 7.99 -6.09 23.29
CA PHE A 380 8.28 -4.69 23.59
C PHE A 380 8.68 -4.48 25.05
N ASP A 381 7.93 -5.07 25.99
CA ASP A 381 8.20 -4.93 27.43
C ASP A 381 9.56 -5.53 27.82
N ARG A 382 9.95 -6.63 27.15
CA ARG A 382 11.24 -7.30 27.39
C ARG A 382 12.41 -6.56 26.75
N GLU A 383 12.25 -6.09 25.51
CA GLU A 383 13.37 -5.64 24.67
C GLU A 383 13.48 -4.12 24.55
N GLY A 384 12.42 -3.39 24.87
CA GLY A 384 12.29 -1.97 24.61
C GLY A 384 12.28 -1.65 23.12
N LEU A 385 12.36 -0.36 22.80
CA LEU A 385 12.45 0.11 21.41
C LEU A 385 13.84 -0.21 20.82
N LYS A 386 13.85 -0.90 19.67
CA LYS A 386 15.03 -1.25 18.87
C LYS A 386 14.89 -0.80 17.42
N GLU A 387 16.01 -0.78 16.69
CA GLU A 387 16.05 -0.47 15.24
C GLU A 387 15.45 -1.61 14.39
N CYS A 388 15.62 -2.86 14.84
CA CYS A 388 14.96 -4.02 14.27
C CYS A 388 14.74 -5.13 15.30
N TYR A 389 13.81 -6.04 14.99
CA TYR A 389 13.50 -7.25 15.77
C TYR A 389 13.55 -8.47 14.85
N VAL A 390 13.81 -9.65 15.42
CA VAL A 390 13.86 -10.92 14.67
C VAL A 390 12.81 -11.87 15.23
N PHE A 391 11.89 -12.29 14.37
CA PHE A 391 10.86 -13.28 14.69
C PHE A 391 11.15 -14.57 13.92
N LYS A 392 11.31 -15.66 14.66
CA LYS A 392 11.66 -16.99 14.13
C LYS A 392 10.51 -17.96 14.42
N PRO A 393 10.32 -19.00 13.58
CA PRO A 393 9.44 -20.11 13.93
C PRO A 393 9.90 -20.78 15.24
N LYS A 394 8.96 -21.17 16.11
CA LYS A 394 9.30 -21.72 17.44
C LYS A 394 9.80 -23.15 17.35
N ASP A 395 9.17 -23.94 16.49
CA ASP A 395 9.53 -25.33 16.25
C ASP A 395 9.54 -25.60 14.74
N THR A 396 10.74 -25.72 14.17
CA THR A 396 10.94 -25.95 12.74
C THR A 396 10.39 -27.30 12.26
N SER A 397 10.11 -28.24 13.17
CA SER A 397 9.56 -29.55 12.84
C SER A 397 8.04 -29.51 12.61
N SER A 398 7.32 -28.64 13.33
CA SER A 398 5.87 -28.44 13.22
C SER A 398 5.50 -27.23 12.34
N GLU A 399 6.26 -26.14 12.40
CA GLU A 399 6.10 -24.93 11.58
C GLU A 399 6.90 -25.01 10.27
N LYS A 400 6.62 -26.03 9.45
CA LYS A 400 7.26 -26.17 8.14
C LYS A 400 6.91 -25.00 7.22
N ASP A 401 7.87 -24.59 6.40
CA ASP A 401 7.74 -23.50 5.43
C ASP A 401 7.37 -22.13 6.06
N CYS A 402 7.55 -21.97 7.38
CA CYS A 402 7.34 -20.71 8.09
C CYS A 402 8.56 -19.79 7.93
N PRO A 403 8.39 -18.54 7.45
CA PRO A 403 9.52 -17.64 7.24
C PRO A 403 10.08 -17.10 8.55
N THR A 404 11.38 -16.81 8.56
CA THR A 404 11.99 -15.89 9.54
C THR A 404 11.73 -14.46 9.08
N ILE A 405 11.33 -13.59 10.01
CA ILE A 405 11.08 -12.17 9.74
C ILE A 405 12.10 -11.32 10.50
N ILE A 406 12.86 -10.49 9.79
CA ILE A 406 13.57 -9.34 10.36
C ILE A 406 12.68 -8.12 10.14
N HIS A 407 12.24 -7.49 11.22
CA HIS A 407 11.32 -6.37 11.18
C HIS A 407 12.03 -5.09 11.62
N PHE A 408 12.44 -4.27 10.66
CA PHE A 408 12.96 -2.92 10.88
C PHE A 408 11.81 -1.97 11.16
N VAL A 409 12.01 -1.07 12.10
CA VAL A 409 11.03 -0.05 12.48
C VAL A 409 11.63 1.33 12.34
N LEU A 410 10.81 2.31 11.97
CA LEU A 410 11.23 3.71 11.94
C LEU A 410 11.45 4.23 13.38
N ALA A 411 12.72 4.38 13.77
CA ALA A 411 13.11 4.89 15.09
C ALA A 411 14.51 5.52 15.05
N ASN A 412 14.63 6.74 15.59
CA ASN A 412 15.91 7.45 15.71
C ASN A 412 16.59 7.16 17.05
N ILE A 413 17.35 6.06 17.11
CA ILE A 413 17.99 5.54 18.33
C ILE A 413 19.50 5.80 18.31
N ASN A 414 20.30 4.91 17.70
CA ASN A 414 21.76 5.07 17.68
C ASN A 414 22.19 6.14 16.68
N PHE A 415 21.39 6.43 15.65
CA PHE A 415 21.69 7.47 14.65
C PHE A 415 21.92 8.86 15.28
N ARG A 416 21.27 9.16 16.41
CA ARG A 416 21.54 10.38 17.22
C ARG A 416 23.00 10.49 17.66
N LYS A 417 23.64 9.36 17.96
CA LYS A 417 24.99 9.28 18.53
C LYS A 417 26.07 8.97 17.48
N TYR A 418 25.70 8.27 16.41
CA TYR A 418 26.63 7.74 15.41
C TYR A 418 26.28 8.22 14.00
N LYS A 419 27.30 8.55 13.21
CA LYS A 419 27.14 8.95 11.80
C LYS A 419 27.31 7.79 10.82
N ALA A 420 27.96 6.72 11.26
CA ALA A 420 28.05 5.43 10.57
C ALA A 420 28.20 4.33 11.64
N PRO A 421 27.93 3.05 11.33
CA PRO A 421 28.06 1.96 12.31
C PRO A 421 29.43 1.98 13.00
N GLY A 422 29.43 2.10 14.33
CA GLY A 422 30.65 2.20 15.15
C GLY A 422 31.41 3.53 15.09
N VAL A 423 30.94 4.54 14.35
CA VAL A 423 31.60 5.85 14.19
C VAL A 423 30.77 6.95 14.88
N PRO A 424 31.21 7.45 16.06
CA PRO A 424 30.45 8.45 16.81
C PRO A 424 30.45 9.81 16.11
N ARG A 425 29.45 10.63 16.44
CA ARG A 425 29.38 12.05 16.05
C ARG A 425 30.24 12.89 17.00
N GLU A 426 31.09 13.74 16.44
CA GLU A 426 32.08 14.50 17.22
C GLU A 426 31.66 15.96 17.36
N THR A 427 31.33 16.62 16.25
CA THR A 427 30.99 18.05 16.21
C THR A 427 29.57 18.30 16.70
N GLN A 428 29.28 19.53 17.11
CA GLN A 428 27.92 19.91 17.51
C GLN A 428 26.97 19.87 16.31
N GLU A 429 27.40 20.33 15.13
CA GLU A 429 26.62 20.28 13.89
C GLU A 429 26.22 18.84 13.52
N GLU A 430 27.13 17.87 13.68
CA GLU A 430 26.82 16.46 13.43
C GLU A 430 25.74 15.94 14.39
N LYS A 431 25.76 16.36 15.65
CA LYS A 431 24.79 15.97 16.68
C LYS A 431 23.44 16.62 16.43
N ASP A 432 23.42 17.92 16.18
CA ASP A 432 22.19 18.70 15.89
C ASP A 432 21.49 18.18 14.64
N PHE A 433 22.25 17.73 13.62
CA PHE A 433 21.67 17.13 12.43
C PHE A 433 20.87 15.86 12.75
N ALA A 434 21.31 15.03 13.71
CA ALA A 434 20.65 13.78 14.06
C ALA A 434 19.70 13.87 15.25
N ASP A 435 19.63 15.04 15.91
CA ASP A 435 18.75 15.27 17.05
C ASP A 435 17.37 15.77 16.58
N PHE A 436 16.51 14.83 16.24
CA PHE A 436 15.13 15.10 15.83
C PHE A 436 14.23 13.91 16.16
N ASP A 437 12.98 14.20 16.48
CA ASP A 437 11.94 13.19 16.69
C ASP A 437 11.16 12.95 15.39
N ILE A 438 10.58 11.76 15.23
CA ILE A 438 9.78 11.44 14.04
C ILE A 438 8.32 11.82 14.26
N PHE A 439 7.74 11.37 15.37
CA PHE A 439 6.33 11.45 15.73
C PHE A 439 6.09 12.35 16.95
N ASP A 440 7.05 12.46 17.87
CA ASP A 440 6.90 13.28 19.09
C ASP A 440 6.95 14.79 18.81
N ASP A 441 7.64 15.22 17.75
CA ASP A 441 7.71 16.63 17.37
C ASP A 441 6.39 17.09 16.72
N PRO A 442 5.68 18.06 17.33
CA PRO A 442 4.42 18.53 16.78
C PRO A 442 4.56 19.19 15.40
N ASP A 443 5.72 19.76 15.08
CA ASP A 443 6.02 20.43 13.82
C ASP A 443 6.83 19.51 12.87
N SER A 444 6.85 18.19 13.17
CA SER A 444 7.56 17.19 12.40
C SER A 444 7.16 17.23 10.91
N PRO A 445 8.15 17.29 9.99
CA PRO A 445 7.89 17.22 8.56
C PRO A 445 7.56 15.79 8.10
N PHE A 446 7.59 14.80 8.99
CA PHE A 446 7.44 13.37 8.67
C PHE A 446 6.01 12.85 8.82
N SER A 447 5.05 13.74 9.05
CA SER A 447 3.62 13.40 9.04
C SER A 447 3.21 12.80 7.69
N THR A 448 2.35 11.78 7.73
CA THR A 448 1.84 11.09 6.54
C THR A 448 1.18 12.03 5.53
N PHE A 449 0.57 13.13 5.99
CA PHE A 449 -0.07 14.13 5.12
C PHE A 449 0.90 15.16 4.51
N ASN A 450 2.16 15.20 4.94
CA ASN A 450 3.13 16.13 4.39
C ASN A 450 3.77 15.57 3.11
N PHE A 451 3.74 16.37 2.05
CA PHE A 451 4.31 16.04 0.74
C PHE A 451 5.47 16.95 0.34
N GLN A 452 5.83 17.94 1.17
CA GLN A 452 6.99 18.80 0.95
C GLN A 452 8.10 18.45 1.92
N TYR A 453 9.24 18.01 1.40
CA TYR A 453 10.40 17.62 2.21
C TYR A 453 11.58 18.55 1.91
N PRO A 454 11.83 19.57 2.75
CA PRO A 454 13.08 20.31 2.68
C PRO A 454 14.28 19.38 2.65
N ASN A 455 15.37 19.77 1.97
CA ASN A 455 16.55 18.92 1.79
C ASN A 455 17.14 18.38 3.11
N GLU A 456 17.01 19.14 4.20
CA GLU A 456 17.43 18.68 5.53
C GLU A 456 16.51 17.58 6.08
N ALA A 457 15.19 17.76 6.02
CA ALA A 457 14.22 16.74 6.42
C ALA A 457 14.37 15.45 5.59
N PHE A 458 14.56 15.59 4.27
CA PHE A 458 14.83 14.45 3.39
C PHE A 458 16.08 13.69 3.83
N ARG A 459 17.22 14.40 3.98
CA ARG A 459 18.49 13.78 4.40
C ARG A 459 18.39 13.13 5.77
N ARG A 460 17.74 13.78 6.74
CA ARG A 460 17.54 13.23 8.09
C ARG A 460 16.85 11.86 8.06
N LEU A 461 15.71 11.76 7.36
CA LEU A 461 14.97 10.49 7.28
C LEU A 461 15.69 9.45 6.40
N HIS A 462 16.29 9.90 5.29
CA HIS A 462 17.06 9.06 4.39
C HIS A 462 18.27 8.42 5.08
N ASP A 463 19.13 9.25 5.66
CA ASP A 463 20.37 8.84 6.32
C ASP A 463 20.08 8.02 7.59
N LEU A 464 18.98 8.33 8.31
CA LEU A 464 18.51 7.53 9.44
C LEU A 464 18.25 6.08 9.03
N MET A 465 17.48 5.87 7.95
CA MET A 465 17.12 4.52 7.52
C MET A 465 18.29 3.79 6.84
N GLU A 466 19.17 4.52 6.14
CA GLU A 466 20.44 3.96 5.67
C GLU A 466 21.29 3.49 6.85
N PHE A 467 21.48 4.34 7.86
CA PHE A 467 22.24 4.02 9.06
C PHE A 467 21.63 2.81 9.78
N ASN A 468 20.33 2.82 10.09
CA ASN A 468 19.68 1.73 10.81
C ASN A 468 19.85 0.40 10.06
N THR A 469 19.75 0.41 8.73
CA THR A 469 19.96 -0.78 7.90
C THR A 469 21.41 -1.27 7.96
N LEU A 470 22.38 -0.37 7.79
CA LEU A 470 23.81 -0.71 7.83
C LEU A 470 24.26 -1.17 9.22
N ASN A 471 23.72 -0.56 10.28
CA ASN A 471 24.05 -0.86 11.68
C ASN A 471 23.59 -2.26 12.09
N ASN A 472 22.62 -2.84 11.38
CA ASN A 472 22.07 -4.18 11.65
C ASN A 472 22.42 -5.21 10.55
N ILE A 473 23.44 -4.95 9.72
CA ILE A 473 23.84 -5.86 8.63
C ILE A 473 24.21 -7.26 9.13
N ASP A 474 24.78 -7.37 10.33
CA ASP A 474 25.18 -8.65 10.91
C ASP A 474 23.96 -9.48 11.34
N VAL A 475 22.87 -8.83 11.76
CA VAL A 475 21.58 -9.50 12.02
C VAL A 475 21.03 -10.12 10.74
N ILE A 476 21.10 -9.39 9.63
CA ILE A 476 20.66 -9.88 8.31
C ILE A 476 21.52 -11.08 7.87
N LYS A 477 22.86 -10.96 7.96
CA LYS A 477 23.77 -12.05 7.61
C LYS A 477 23.52 -13.29 8.46
N GLN A 478 23.30 -13.11 9.76
CA GLN A 478 23.02 -14.23 10.67
C GLN A 478 21.71 -14.94 10.30
N ALA A 479 20.64 -14.20 10.02
CA ALA A 479 19.39 -14.82 9.56
C ALA A 479 19.54 -15.54 8.21
N MET A 480 20.35 -15.00 7.28
CA MET A 480 20.67 -15.68 6.03
C MET A 480 21.41 -17.01 6.26
N VAL A 481 22.39 -17.04 7.17
CA VAL A 481 23.10 -18.27 7.53
C VAL A 481 22.11 -19.31 8.07
N GLU A 482 21.22 -18.91 8.97
CA GLU A 482 20.20 -19.80 9.54
C GLU A 482 19.20 -20.29 8.49
N SER A 483 18.75 -19.43 7.57
CA SER A 483 17.89 -19.83 6.45
C SER A 483 18.59 -20.81 5.49
N ILE A 484 19.90 -20.67 5.29
CA ILE A 484 20.69 -21.63 4.49
C ILE A 484 20.75 -22.99 5.19
N GLU A 485 21.01 -23.03 6.50
CA GLU A 485 21.01 -24.29 7.26
C GLU A 485 19.63 -24.95 7.26
N TYR A 486 18.56 -24.16 7.47
CA TYR A 486 17.19 -24.66 7.37
C TYR A 486 16.90 -25.31 6.01
N ARG A 487 17.31 -24.66 4.91
CA ARG A 487 17.11 -25.18 3.54
C ARG A 487 17.91 -26.46 3.25
N LYS A 488 19.03 -26.71 3.94
CA LYS A 488 19.78 -27.98 3.79
C LYS A 488 18.98 -29.16 4.33
N GLU A 489 18.25 -28.95 5.42
CA GLU A 489 17.41 -29.97 6.05
C GLU A 489 16.02 -30.05 5.40
N ASN A 490 15.52 -28.90 4.90
CA ASN A 490 14.19 -28.73 4.32
C ASN A 490 14.30 -28.12 2.91
N PRO A 491 14.71 -28.90 1.89
CA PRO A 491 14.80 -28.41 0.52
C PRO A 491 13.43 -27.93 0.02
N SER A 492 13.39 -26.74 -0.59
CA SER A 492 12.14 -26.09 -0.99
C SER A 492 11.35 -26.92 -2.01
N ARG A 493 10.05 -27.12 -1.76
CA ARG A 493 9.15 -27.96 -2.58
C ARG A 493 8.79 -27.36 -3.94
N CYS A 494 9.01 -26.05 -4.13
CA CYS A 494 8.54 -25.33 -5.33
C CYS A 494 9.59 -25.23 -6.44
N SER A 495 10.25 -26.34 -6.80
CA SER A 495 10.96 -26.39 -8.09
C SER A 495 9.94 -26.56 -9.22
N VAL A 496 9.35 -25.45 -9.69
CA VAL A 496 8.63 -25.49 -10.97
C VAL A 496 9.69 -25.55 -12.07
N SER A 497 10.06 -26.76 -12.52
CA SER A 497 10.90 -26.90 -13.70
C SER A 497 10.15 -26.48 -14.96
N LEU A 498 10.88 -26.01 -15.97
CA LEU A 498 10.32 -25.70 -17.30
C LEU A 498 9.49 -26.87 -17.86
N SER A 499 9.89 -28.10 -17.59
CA SER A 499 9.13 -29.32 -17.92
C SER A 499 7.72 -29.35 -17.30
N ASN A 500 7.53 -28.82 -16.09
CA ASN A 500 6.23 -28.75 -15.43
C ASN A 500 5.33 -27.68 -16.09
N VAL A 501 5.92 -26.62 -16.62
CA VAL A 501 5.22 -25.57 -17.38
C VAL A 501 4.86 -26.06 -18.79
N GLU A 502 5.76 -26.76 -19.46
CA GLU A 502 5.55 -27.32 -20.79
C GLU A 502 4.52 -28.45 -20.78
N ALA A 503 4.51 -29.32 -19.78
CA ALA A 503 3.49 -30.36 -19.61
C ALA A 503 2.07 -29.76 -19.56
N ARG A 504 1.88 -28.61 -18.90
CA ARG A 504 0.59 -27.90 -18.87
C ARG A 504 0.16 -27.33 -20.23
N ARG A 505 1.10 -26.95 -21.12
CA ARG A 505 0.76 -26.55 -22.50
C ARG A 505 0.18 -27.71 -23.32
N PHE A 506 0.59 -28.95 -23.04
CA PHE A 506 0.05 -30.13 -23.71
C PHE A 506 -1.37 -30.47 -23.26
N PHE A 507 -1.70 -30.34 -21.97
CA PHE A 507 -3.06 -30.56 -21.47
C PHE A 507 -4.09 -29.55 -21.99
N ASN A 508 -3.68 -28.32 -22.30
CA ASN A 508 -4.57 -27.32 -22.91
C ASN A 508 -4.78 -27.53 -24.42
N LYS A 509 -3.97 -28.35 -25.10
CA LYS A 509 -4.19 -28.73 -26.50
C LYS A 509 -5.14 -29.92 -26.64
N SER A 510 -5.23 -30.80 -25.64
CA SER A 510 -6.13 -31.97 -25.69
C SER A 510 -7.63 -31.66 -25.53
N HIS A 511 -8.00 -30.40 -25.22
CA HIS A 511 -9.39 -29.96 -25.11
C HIS A 511 -9.88 -29.13 -26.33
N LEU A 512 -9.13 -29.10 -27.42
CA LEU A 512 -9.46 -28.35 -28.65
C LEU A 512 -9.62 -29.24 -29.90
N ASN A 513 -9.88 -30.54 -29.74
CA ASN A 513 -10.32 -31.42 -30.83
C ASN A 513 -11.76 -31.86 -30.65
#